data_AF-A0A7V1P2L0-F1
#
_entry.id   AF-A0A7V1P2L0-F1
#
_cell.length_a   1.000
_cell.length_b   1.000
_cell.length_c   1.000
_cell.angle_alpha   90.00
_cell.angle_beta   90.00
_cell.angle_gamma   90.00
#
_symmetry.space_group_name_H-M   'P 1'
#
loop_
_entity.id
_entity.type
_entity.pdbx_description
1 polymer ?
#
loop_
_entity_poly.entity_id
_entity_poly.type
_entity_poly.pdbx_seq_one_letter_code
_entity_poly.pdbx_strand_id
1 'polypeptide(L)'
;MTYLYENQNIPTELEKHIENNANLHSYFDINFKGIKPKNYCGFLSIDNESYFIIPKIVNEDTQNLNIFIYMLIYAYDINLKNEDLMNADNKEHQIFELFIRLFSDALLDEFKRGVFKQYITMQENLKVLRGKYIIEKNFTNFYHQNIYCEFDEFSMDSRLNRLFLYAIKYLQRFSSYPNLFRCEAMLDE
;
A
#
# COMPACT_ATOMS: atom_id res chain seq x y z
N MET A 1 -4.13 21.55 7.15
CA MET A 1 -4.82 20.40 7.78
C MET A 1 -6.17 20.89 8.23
N THR A 2 -7.24 20.26 7.73
CA THR A 2 -8.62 20.69 7.93
C THR A 2 -9.40 19.54 8.56
N TYR A 3 -10.12 19.82 9.64
CA TYR A 3 -10.98 18.84 10.30
C TYR A 3 -12.41 18.96 9.78
N LEU A 4 -12.96 17.83 9.36
CA LEU A 4 -14.32 17.64 8.91
C LEU A 4 -14.99 16.61 9.82
N TYR A 5 -16.31 16.62 9.86
CA TYR A 5 -17.09 15.68 10.65
C TYR A 5 -17.91 14.76 9.75
N GLU A 6 -18.05 13.51 10.16
CA GLU A 6 -19.03 12.60 9.55
C GLU A 6 -20.43 13.22 9.57
N ASN A 7 -21.24 12.97 8.53
CA ASN A 7 -22.58 13.51 8.36
C ASN A 7 -22.69 15.06 8.32
N GLN A 8 -21.58 15.79 8.24
CA GLN A 8 -21.57 17.24 8.07
C GLN A 8 -21.22 17.63 6.63
N ASN A 9 -21.82 18.71 6.12
CA ASN A 9 -21.49 19.22 4.79
C ASN A 9 -20.01 19.60 4.70
N ILE A 10 -19.36 19.20 3.60
CA ILE A 10 -17.96 19.52 3.31
C ILE A 10 -17.84 20.94 2.73
N PRO A 11 -16.63 21.54 2.75
CA PRO A 11 -16.36 22.82 2.10
C PRO A 11 -16.61 22.75 0.59
N THR A 12 -17.08 23.85 0.01
CA THR A 12 -17.42 23.94 -1.43
C THR A 12 -16.21 23.69 -2.33
N GLU A 13 -14.98 23.96 -1.87
CA GLU A 13 -13.77 23.63 -2.61
C GLU A 13 -13.64 22.11 -2.84
N LEU A 14 -14.01 21.31 -1.83
CA LEU A 14 -13.91 19.85 -1.88
C LEU A 14 -15.01 19.21 -2.73
N GLU A 15 -16.18 19.86 -2.83
CA GLU A 15 -17.36 19.30 -3.50
C GLU A 15 -17.05 18.88 -4.94
N LYS A 16 -16.38 19.74 -5.72
CA LYS A 16 -16.03 19.43 -7.11
C LYS A 16 -15.13 18.21 -7.24
N HIS A 17 -14.20 18.00 -6.31
CA HIS A 17 -13.30 16.83 -6.33
C HIS A 17 -14.07 15.55 -6.03
N ILE A 18 -15.03 15.59 -5.10
CA ILE A 18 -15.88 14.44 -4.80
C ILE A 18 -16.83 14.13 -5.96
N GLU A 19 -17.47 15.15 -6.55
CA GLU A 19 -18.39 14.96 -7.69
C GLU A 19 -17.69 14.32 -8.89
N ASN A 20 -16.49 14.79 -9.24
CA ASN A 20 -15.74 14.31 -10.40
C ASN A 20 -15.13 12.91 -10.19
N ASN A 21 -15.13 12.38 -8.96
CA ASN A 21 -14.51 11.11 -8.64
C ASN A 21 -15.54 10.06 -8.21
N ALA A 22 -16.00 9.26 -9.18
CA ALA A 22 -17.01 8.22 -8.97
C ALA A 22 -16.65 7.20 -7.86
N ASN A 23 -15.36 6.96 -7.61
CA ASN A 23 -14.93 6.03 -6.55
C ASN A 23 -15.27 6.56 -5.14
N LEU A 24 -15.38 7.88 -4.99
CA LEU A 24 -15.68 8.51 -3.71
C LEU A 24 -17.19 8.53 -3.40
N HIS A 25 -18.07 8.36 -4.39
CA HIS A 25 -19.53 8.43 -4.21
C HIS A 25 -20.07 7.35 -3.25
N SER A 26 -19.33 6.27 -3.05
CA SER A 26 -19.68 5.25 -2.06
C SER A 26 -19.59 5.76 -0.61
N TYR A 27 -18.68 6.71 -0.33
CA TYR A 27 -18.41 7.25 1.01
C TYR A 27 -19.15 8.55 1.32
N PHE A 28 -19.72 9.21 0.30
CA PHE A 28 -20.37 10.51 0.42
C PHE A 28 -21.83 10.45 -0.01
N ASP A 29 -22.69 11.21 0.67
CA ASP A 29 -24.05 11.52 0.23
C ASP A 29 -24.03 12.83 -0.57
N ILE A 30 -24.37 12.75 -1.86
CA ILE A 30 -24.39 13.88 -2.79
C ILE A 30 -25.84 14.28 -3.03
N ASN A 31 -26.25 15.46 -2.56
CA ASN A 31 -27.61 15.96 -2.67
C ASN A 31 -27.61 17.45 -3.06
N PHE A 32 -28.78 17.97 -3.47
CA PHE A 32 -28.98 19.41 -3.72
C PHE A 32 -28.60 20.31 -2.53
N LYS A 33 -28.67 19.78 -1.30
CA LYS A 33 -28.33 20.53 -0.07
C LYS A 33 -26.82 20.60 0.22
N GLY A 34 -26.00 20.03 -0.65
CA GLY A 34 -24.54 19.91 -0.48
C GLY A 34 -24.10 18.45 -0.37
N ILE A 35 -22.79 18.28 -0.24
CA ILE A 35 -22.14 16.97 -0.11
C ILE A 35 -21.69 16.77 1.34
N LYS A 36 -21.95 15.59 1.88
CA LYS A 36 -21.48 15.22 3.23
C LYS A 36 -20.89 13.82 3.22
N PRO A 37 -19.87 13.52 4.05
CA PRO A 37 -19.50 12.14 4.29
C PRO A 37 -20.71 11.42 4.89
N LYS A 38 -20.87 10.14 4.58
CA LYS A 38 -21.82 9.28 5.32
C LYS A 38 -21.26 9.02 6.74
N ASN A 39 -21.65 7.93 7.38
CA ASN A 39 -21.08 7.45 8.64
C ASN A 39 -19.65 6.88 8.46
N TYR A 40 -18.81 7.55 7.68
CA TYR A 40 -17.42 7.19 7.43
C TYR A 40 -16.50 8.26 8.02
N CYS A 41 -15.57 7.82 8.85
CA CYS A 41 -14.42 8.59 9.28
C CYS A 41 -13.18 8.14 8.48
N GLY A 42 -12.22 9.03 8.31
CA GLY A 42 -11.02 8.74 7.55
C GLY A 42 -10.19 9.98 7.22
N PHE A 43 -9.37 9.85 6.19
CA PHE A 43 -8.44 10.86 5.74
C PHE A 43 -8.48 11.00 4.22
N LEU A 44 -8.36 12.22 3.72
CA LEU A 44 -8.28 12.56 2.31
C LEU A 44 -7.14 13.55 2.08
N SER A 45 -6.29 13.27 1.10
CA SER A 45 -5.27 14.20 0.63
C SER A 45 -5.59 14.59 -0.81
N ILE A 46 -5.89 15.86 -1.05
CA ILE A 46 -6.25 16.40 -2.36
C ILE A 46 -5.44 17.69 -2.58
N ASP A 47 -4.72 17.80 -3.70
CA ASP A 47 -3.93 18.98 -4.07
C ASP A 47 -2.98 19.49 -2.97
N ASN A 48 -2.31 18.55 -2.27
CA ASN A 48 -1.45 18.79 -1.11
C ASN A 48 -2.17 19.37 0.13
N GLU A 49 -3.50 19.35 0.14
CA GLU A 49 -4.31 19.66 1.31
C GLU A 49 -4.88 18.39 1.95
N SER A 50 -4.81 18.40 3.28
CA SER A 50 -5.05 17.24 4.13
C SER A 50 -6.32 17.45 4.93
N TYR A 51 -7.32 16.62 4.65
CA TYR A 51 -8.66 16.64 5.24
C TYR A 51 -8.89 15.40 6.10
N PHE A 52 -9.22 15.60 7.38
CA PHE A 52 -9.53 14.51 8.30
C PHE A 52 -11.02 14.51 8.60
N ILE A 53 -11.71 13.45 8.21
CA ILE A 53 -13.10 13.22 8.56
C ILE A 53 -13.11 12.45 9.87
N ILE A 54 -13.41 13.13 10.98
CA ILE A 54 -13.28 12.61 12.34
C ILE A 54 -14.66 12.43 13.01
N PRO A 55 -14.76 11.52 13.99
CA PRO A 55 -15.98 11.38 14.78
C PRO A 55 -16.17 12.62 15.67
N LYS A 56 -17.43 12.99 15.92
CA LYS A 56 -17.77 14.12 16.79
C LYS A 56 -18.09 13.62 18.20
N ILE A 57 -17.06 13.53 19.05
CA ILE A 57 -17.19 12.96 20.41
C ILE A 57 -17.17 14.06 21.47
N VAL A 58 -16.19 14.95 21.41
CA VAL A 58 -16.03 16.11 22.29
C VAL A 58 -15.98 17.41 21.48
N ASN A 59 -16.07 18.55 22.17
CA ASN A 59 -15.99 19.89 21.55
C ASN A 59 -14.52 20.32 21.30
N GLU A 60 -13.68 19.42 20.80
CA GLU A 60 -12.28 19.70 20.48
C GLU A 60 -11.79 18.76 19.36
N ASP A 61 -11.46 19.33 18.19
CA ASP A 61 -11.10 18.57 16.98
C ASP A 61 -9.84 17.71 17.17
N THR A 62 -8.81 18.27 17.81
CA THR A 62 -7.54 17.57 18.10
C THR A 62 -7.73 16.37 19.01
N GLN A 63 -8.59 16.52 20.02
CA GLN A 63 -8.94 15.41 20.91
C GLN A 63 -9.76 14.35 20.18
N ASN A 64 -10.74 14.74 19.35
CA ASN A 64 -11.51 13.82 18.52
C ASN A 64 -10.61 13.01 17.56
N LEU A 65 -9.62 13.66 16.93
CA LEU A 65 -8.65 12.97 16.09
C LEU A 65 -7.83 11.94 16.90
N ASN A 66 -7.33 12.33 18.08
CA ASN A 66 -6.57 11.41 18.94
C ASN A 66 -7.41 10.21 19.36
N ILE A 67 -8.68 10.44 19.71
CA ILE A 67 -9.61 9.36 20.04
C ILE A 67 -9.81 8.45 18.83
N PHE A 68 -10.00 9.01 17.64
CA PHE A 68 -10.15 8.22 16.42
C PHE A 68 -8.91 7.36 16.12
N ILE A 69 -7.71 7.94 16.22
CA ILE A 69 -6.45 7.18 16.05
C ILE A 69 -6.36 6.07 17.11
N TYR A 70 -6.67 6.36 18.36
CA TYR A 70 -6.69 5.36 19.43
C TYR A 70 -7.69 4.23 19.13
N MET A 71 -8.88 4.55 18.65
CA MET A 71 -9.88 3.56 18.24
C MET A 71 -9.35 2.66 17.11
N LEU A 72 -8.64 3.21 16.13
CA LEU A 72 -8.03 2.41 15.06
C LEU A 72 -6.92 1.49 15.60
N ILE A 73 -6.03 2.01 16.43
CA ILE A 73 -4.97 1.23 17.09
C ILE A 73 -5.57 0.05 17.85
N TYR A 74 -6.60 0.32 18.65
CA TYR A 74 -7.29 -0.69 19.44
C TYR A 74 -8.02 -1.72 18.57
N ALA A 75 -8.79 -1.26 17.58
CA ALA A 75 -9.62 -2.13 16.74
C ALA A 75 -8.80 -3.07 15.85
N TYR A 76 -7.62 -2.64 15.40
CA TYR A 76 -6.75 -3.42 14.52
C TYR A 76 -5.52 -4.02 15.23
N ASP A 77 -5.48 -3.98 16.57
CA ASP A 77 -4.39 -4.51 17.41
C ASP A 77 -2.98 -4.07 16.95
N ILE A 78 -2.85 -2.77 16.68
CA ILE A 78 -1.63 -2.21 16.08
C ILE A 78 -0.58 -1.99 17.18
N ASN A 79 0.58 -2.62 17.04
CA ASN A 79 1.68 -2.46 17.99
C ASN A 79 2.39 -1.11 17.80
N LEU A 80 1.83 -0.06 18.38
CA LEU A 80 2.47 1.26 18.49
C LEU A 80 3.13 1.43 19.86
N LYS A 81 4.42 1.77 19.85
CA LYS A 81 5.08 2.25 21.07
C LYS A 81 4.73 3.72 21.27
N ASN A 82 4.63 4.15 22.53
CA ASN A 82 4.33 5.55 22.85
C ASN A 82 5.31 6.54 22.19
N GLU A 83 6.57 6.14 21.98
CA GLU A 83 7.59 6.94 21.29
C GLU A 83 7.22 7.27 19.84
N ASP A 84 6.50 6.35 19.16
CA ASP A 84 6.05 6.52 17.78
C ASP A 84 4.91 7.56 17.67
N LEU A 85 4.11 7.71 18.75
CA LEU A 85 3.02 8.69 18.83
C LEU A 85 3.50 10.08 19.29
N MET A 86 4.64 10.18 19.96
CA MET A 86 5.16 11.44 20.53
C MET A 86 6.07 12.22 19.59
N ASN A 87 6.72 11.55 18.61
CA ASN A 87 7.75 12.17 17.76
C ASN A 87 7.24 12.85 16.48
N ALA A 88 5.94 12.77 16.20
CA ALA A 88 5.37 13.39 15.01
C ALA A 88 4.65 14.69 15.40
N ASP A 89 5.34 15.81 15.27
CA ASP A 89 4.74 17.16 15.35
C ASP A 89 3.62 17.36 14.31
N ASN A 90 3.57 16.50 13.28
CA ASN A 90 2.54 16.49 12.24
C ASN A 90 1.60 15.28 12.40
N LYS A 91 0.33 15.56 12.70
CA LYS A 91 -0.76 14.59 12.82
C LYS A 91 -1.01 13.76 11.56
N GLU A 92 -0.74 14.33 10.39
CA GLU A 92 -0.84 13.62 9.13
C GLU A 92 0.19 12.49 9.02
N HIS A 93 1.43 12.77 9.41
CA HIS A 93 2.47 11.73 9.47
C HIS A 93 2.09 10.62 10.45
N GLN A 94 1.41 10.92 11.57
CA GLN A 94 0.95 9.89 12.52
C GLN A 94 -0.02 8.89 11.87
N ILE A 95 -0.98 9.37 11.08
CA ILE A 95 -1.96 8.50 10.43
C ILE A 95 -1.34 7.73 9.27
N PHE A 96 -0.45 8.35 8.48
CA PHE A 96 0.28 7.60 7.46
C PHE A 96 1.17 6.52 8.07
N GLU A 97 1.89 6.83 9.14
CA GLU A 97 2.73 5.86 9.87
C GLU A 97 1.89 4.69 10.39
N LEU A 98 0.69 4.95 10.90
CA LEU A 98 -0.27 3.92 11.32
C LEU A 98 -0.58 2.93 10.19
N PHE A 99 -0.95 3.45 9.01
CA PHE A 99 -1.27 2.62 7.86
C PHE A 99 -0.06 1.88 7.30
N ILE A 100 1.12 2.50 7.32
CA ILE A 100 2.38 1.88 6.89
C ILE A 100 2.71 0.67 7.77
N ARG A 101 2.52 0.80 9.09
CA ARG A 101 2.73 -0.31 10.04
C ARG A 101 1.75 -1.44 9.79
N LEU A 102 0.45 -1.13 9.74
CA LEU A 102 -0.60 -2.10 9.38
C LEU A 102 -0.26 -2.88 8.11
N PHE A 103 0.11 -2.16 7.06
CA PHE A 103 0.46 -2.75 5.77
C PHE A 103 1.69 -3.66 5.89
N SER A 104 2.79 -3.15 6.46
CA SER A 104 4.06 -3.88 6.50
C SER A 104 4.05 -5.05 7.48
N ASP A 105 3.32 -4.96 8.58
CA ASP A 105 3.13 -6.08 9.51
C ASP A 105 2.34 -7.21 8.87
N ALA A 106 1.18 -6.88 8.27
CA ALA A 106 0.36 -7.85 7.58
C ALA A 106 1.11 -8.49 6.39
N LEU A 107 1.84 -7.67 5.61
CA LEU A 107 2.61 -8.18 4.48
C LEU A 107 3.77 -9.08 4.93
N LEU A 108 4.48 -8.70 6.00
CA LEU A 108 5.57 -9.52 6.54
C LEU A 108 5.04 -10.87 7.05
N ASP A 109 3.88 -10.90 7.68
CA ASP A 109 3.26 -12.13 8.15
C ASP A 109 2.83 -13.05 7.01
N GLU A 110 2.38 -12.50 5.88
CA GLU A 110 2.16 -13.27 4.66
C GLU A 110 3.48 -13.78 4.05
N PHE A 111 4.53 -12.96 3.99
CA PHE A 111 5.83 -13.40 3.49
C PHE A 111 6.47 -14.49 4.34
N LYS A 112 6.29 -14.48 5.67
CA LYS A 112 6.73 -15.56 6.56
C LYS A 112 6.06 -16.90 6.24
N ARG A 113 4.85 -16.90 5.66
CA ARG A 113 4.16 -18.13 5.20
C ARG A 113 4.71 -18.62 3.86
N GLY A 114 5.32 -17.73 3.10
CA GLY A 114 6.00 -18.01 1.84
C GLY A 114 5.69 -16.93 0.81
N VAL A 115 6.74 -16.38 0.19
CA VAL A 115 6.58 -15.43 -0.91
C VAL A 115 5.91 -16.10 -2.09
N PHE A 116 4.93 -15.42 -2.69
CA PHE A 116 4.21 -15.95 -3.85
C PHE A 116 5.18 -16.19 -5.01
N LYS A 117 5.19 -17.42 -5.53
CA LYS A 117 6.01 -17.82 -6.68
C LYS A 117 5.11 -18.42 -7.75
N GLN A 118 5.50 -18.27 -9.00
CA GLN A 118 4.80 -18.86 -10.13
C GLN A 118 5.79 -19.45 -11.14
N TYR A 119 5.36 -20.48 -11.85
CA TYR A 119 6.15 -21.00 -12.96
C TYR A 119 6.07 -20.03 -14.15
N ILE A 120 7.24 -19.61 -14.63
CA ILE A 120 7.39 -18.83 -15.86
C ILE A 120 8.20 -19.63 -16.87
N THR A 121 7.69 -19.74 -18.10
CA THR A 121 8.44 -20.40 -19.18
C THR A 121 9.51 -19.45 -19.69
N MET A 122 10.77 -19.90 -19.65
CA MET A 122 11.95 -19.16 -20.08
C MET A 122 12.65 -19.89 -21.22
N GLN A 123 13.30 -19.13 -22.09
CA GLN A 123 14.17 -19.65 -23.14
C GLN A 123 15.55 -19.00 -23.04
N GLU A 124 16.60 -19.81 -22.87
CA GLU A 124 17.97 -19.30 -22.64
C GLU A 124 19.06 -20.26 -23.17
N ASN A 125 20.23 -19.69 -23.49
CA ASN A 125 21.45 -20.43 -23.82
C ASN A 125 22.21 -20.86 -22.57
N LEU A 126 22.04 -22.12 -22.16
CA LEU A 126 22.66 -22.66 -20.95
C LEU A 126 23.87 -23.55 -21.26
N LYS A 127 24.81 -23.69 -20.33
CA LYS A 127 25.94 -24.64 -20.46
C LYS A 127 25.51 -26.11 -20.32
N VAL A 128 24.30 -26.35 -19.83
CA VAL A 128 23.73 -27.67 -19.58
C VAL A 128 22.32 -27.73 -20.14
N LEU A 129 21.86 -28.91 -20.53
CA LEU A 129 20.48 -29.11 -20.98
C LEU A 129 19.54 -29.03 -19.77
N ARG A 130 18.60 -28.05 -19.79
CA ARG A 130 17.53 -27.91 -18.80
C ARG A 130 16.18 -27.90 -19.50
N GLY A 131 15.25 -28.75 -19.08
CA GLY A 131 13.94 -28.85 -19.72
C GLY A 131 14.02 -29.34 -21.16
N LYS A 132 13.40 -28.60 -22.08
CA LYS A 132 13.24 -28.96 -23.49
C LYS A 132 14.36 -28.39 -24.36
N TYR A 133 14.97 -29.25 -25.17
CA TYR A 133 15.94 -28.86 -26.19
C TYR A 133 15.25 -28.24 -27.41
N ILE A 134 15.52 -26.97 -27.71
CA ILE A 134 14.94 -26.28 -28.88
C ILE A 134 15.89 -26.42 -30.07
N ILE A 135 15.69 -27.49 -30.83
CA ILE A 135 16.57 -27.92 -31.94
C ILE A 135 16.79 -26.78 -32.95
N GLU A 136 15.71 -26.14 -33.41
CA GLU A 136 15.76 -25.09 -34.45
C GLU A 136 16.65 -23.90 -34.06
N LYS A 137 16.59 -23.49 -32.78
CA LYS A 137 17.40 -22.41 -32.23
C LYS A 137 18.86 -22.81 -32.07
N ASN A 138 19.13 -24.06 -31.72
CA ASN A 138 20.52 -24.55 -31.57
C ASN A 138 21.27 -24.69 -32.89
N PHE A 139 20.59 -25.04 -33.98
CA PHE A 139 21.22 -25.08 -35.31
C PHE A 139 21.72 -23.71 -35.79
N THR A 140 21.06 -22.63 -35.35
CA THR A 140 21.40 -21.24 -35.73
C THR A 140 22.13 -20.48 -34.61
N ASN A 141 22.44 -21.15 -33.50
CA ASN A 141 23.02 -20.52 -32.32
C ASN A 141 24.51 -20.19 -32.53
N PHE A 142 24.89 -18.94 -32.27
CA PHE A 142 26.29 -18.49 -32.35
C PHE A 142 27.15 -19.00 -31.19
N TYR A 143 26.55 -19.34 -30.05
CA TYR A 143 27.24 -19.81 -28.86
C TYR A 143 27.31 -21.35 -28.85
N HIS A 144 28.18 -21.92 -29.68
CA HIS A 144 28.27 -23.39 -29.86
C HIS A 144 28.64 -24.20 -28.61
N GLN A 145 29.10 -23.54 -27.53
CA GLN A 145 29.36 -24.18 -26.23
C GLN A 145 28.14 -24.19 -25.31
N ASN A 146 27.04 -23.56 -25.72
CA ASN A 146 25.79 -23.47 -24.98
C ASN A 146 24.66 -24.17 -25.76
N ILE A 147 23.66 -24.61 -25.00
CA ILE A 147 22.48 -25.31 -25.46
C ILE A 147 21.29 -24.36 -25.26
N TYR A 148 20.60 -23.99 -26.34
CA TYR A 148 19.38 -23.20 -26.27
C TYR A 148 18.23 -24.09 -25.77
N CYS A 149 17.72 -23.76 -24.59
CA CYS A 149 16.76 -24.57 -23.84
C CYS A 149 15.48 -23.78 -23.55
N GLU A 150 14.35 -24.48 -23.46
CA GLU A 150 13.08 -23.97 -22.92
C GLU A 150 12.76 -24.72 -21.62
N PHE A 151 12.50 -24.00 -20.54
CA PHE A 151 12.20 -24.60 -19.25
C PHE A 151 11.30 -23.69 -18.40
N ASP A 152 10.62 -24.27 -17.42
CA ASP A 152 9.83 -23.51 -16.46
C ASP A 152 10.68 -23.18 -15.22
N GLU A 153 10.81 -21.90 -14.93
CA GLU A 153 11.50 -21.36 -13.74
C GLU A 153 10.47 -21.05 -12.66
N PHE A 154 10.74 -21.46 -11.42
CA PHE A 154 9.85 -21.16 -10.30
C PHE A 154 10.22 -19.80 -9.71
N SER A 155 9.67 -18.75 -10.31
CA SER A 155 10.12 -17.37 -10.11
C SER A 155 9.25 -16.58 -9.14
N MET A 156 9.90 -15.70 -8.37
CA MET A 156 9.25 -14.67 -7.56
C MET A 156 8.89 -13.42 -8.37
N ASP A 157 9.34 -13.29 -9.62
CA ASP A 157 8.97 -12.17 -10.50
C ASP A 157 7.53 -12.32 -11.00
N SER A 158 6.59 -11.98 -10.12
CA SER A 158 5.17 -11.87 -10.43
C SER A 158 4.75 -10.40 -10.47
N ARG A 159 3.63 -10.10 -11.15
CA ARG A 159 3.06 -8.75 -11.13
C ARG A 159 2.72 -8.29 -9.71
N LEU A 160 2.28 -9.22 -8.88
CA LEU A 160 1.93 -8.97 -7.48
C LEU A 160 3.16 -8.59 -6.66
N ASN A 161 4.24 -9.36 -6.75
CA ASN A 161 5.47 -9.06 -6.00
C ASN A 161 6.13 -7.77 -6.47
N ARG A 162 6.08 -7.46 -7.79
CA ARG A 162 6.53 -6.16 -8.30
C ARG A 162 5.71 -5.00 -7.76
N LEU A 163 4.38 -5.17 -7.62
CA LEU A 163 3.52 -4.17 -7.00
C LEU A 163 3.89 -3.96 -5.52
N PHE A 164 4.08 -5.04 -4.76
CA PHE A 164 4.49 -4.94 -3.37
C PHE A 164 5.87 -4.28 -3.23
N LEU A 165 6.86 -4.69 -4.02
CA LEU A 165 8.19 -4.09 -4.00
C LEU A 165 8.14 -2.59 -4.33
N TYR A 166 7.34 -2.20 -5.32
CA TYR A 166 7.14 -0.79 -5.66
C TYR A 166 6.50 -0.02 -4.50
N ALA A 167 5.43 -0.56 -3.90
CA ALA A 167 4.75 0.06 -2.76
C ALA A 167 5.70 0.21 -1.56
N ILE A 168 6.46 -0.82 -1.21
CA ILE A 168 7.45 -0.78 -0.12
C ILE A 168 8.48 0.33 -0.36
N LYS A 169 9.11 0.35 -1.54
CA LYS A 169 10.11 1.38 -1.91
C LYS A 169 9.54 2.79 -1.90
N TYR A 170 8.28 2.95 -2.29
CA TYR A 170 7.59 4.23 -2.22
C TYR A 170 7.37 4.66 -0.75
N LEU A 171 6.88 3.77 0.10
CA LEU A 171 6.56 4.05 1.50
C LEU A 171 7.81 4.31 2.37
N GLN A 172 8.95 3.70 2.06
CA GLN A 172 10.24 3.97 2.73
C GLN A 172 10.70 5.44 2.64
N ARG A 173 10.14 6.23 1.71
CA ARG A 173 10.39 7.67 1.63
C ARG A 173 9.70 8.47 2.74
N PHE A 174 8.69 7.88 3.37
CA PHE A 174 7.82 8.54 4.36
C PHE A 174 7.94 7.92 5.75
N SER A 175 8.55 6.74 5.88
CA SER A 175 8.67 6.01 7.14
C SER A 175 9.97 5.21 7.20
N SER A 176 10.54 5.15 8.41
CA SER A 176 11.70 4.31 8.73
C SER A 176 11.30 3.04 9.50
N TYR A 177 10.05 2.62 9.42
CA TYR A 177 9.56 1.46 10.17
C TYR A 177 10.29 0.16 9.76
N PRO A 178 10.87 -0.62 10.70
CA PRO A 178 11.74 -1.75 10.37
C PRO A 178 11.11 -2.84 9.49
N ASN A 179 9.80 -3.11 9.63
CA ASN A 179 9.17 -4.18 8.87
C ASN A 179 9.02 -3.84 7.38
N LEU A 180 9.04 -2.56 6.98
CA LEU A 180 9.13 -2.19 5.56
C LEU A 180 10.41 -2.74 4.92
N PHE A 181 11.56 -2.55 5.57
CA PHE A 181 12.85 -3.02 5.07
C PHE A 181 12.96 -4.55 5.11
N ARG A 182 12.34 -5.19 6.12
CA ARG A 182 12.24 -6.66 6.15
C ARG A 182 11.39 -7.20 5.00
N CYS A 183 10.29 -6.54 4.66
CA CYS A 183 9.48 -6.94 3.50
C CYS A 183 10.24 -6.79 2.18
N GLU A 184 11.03 -5.73 2.02
CA GLU A 184 11.88 -5.56 0.84
C GLU A 184 12.89 -6.70 0.72
N ALA A 185 13.59 -7.03 1.81
CA ALA A 185 14.58 -8.12 1.81
C ALA A 185 13.98 -9.48 1.42
N MET A 186 12.70 -9.74 1.73
CA MET A 186 12.02 -10.98 1.32
C MET A 186 11.77 -11.07 -0.20
N LEU A 187 11.80 -9.94 -0.92
CA LEU A 187 11.56 -9.86 -2.36
C LEU A 187 12.85 -9.69 -3.19
N ASP A 188 13.99 -9.43 -2.54
CA ASP A 188 15.30 -9.30 -3.17
C ASP A 188 16.08 -10.64 -3.24
N GLU A 189 15.54 -11.71 -2.66
CA GLU A 189 16.06 -13.10 -2.80
C GLU A 189 15.71 -13.75 -4.16
#